data_AF-A0A2H0DZC2-F1
#
_entry.id   AF-A0A2H0DZC2-F1
#
_cell.length_a   1.000
_cell.length_b   1.000
_cell.length_c   1.000
_cell.angle_alpha   90.00
_cell.angle_beta   90.00
_cell.angle_gamma   90.00
#
_symmetry.space_group_name_H-M   'P 1'
#
loop_
_entity.id
_entity.type
_entity.pdbx_description
1 polymer ?
#
loop_
_entity_poly.entity_id
_entity_poly.type
_entity_poly.pdbx_seq_one_letter_code
_entity_poly.pdbx_strand_id
1 'polypeptide(L)'
;MWLSLLSIISIILGALIGWLIPWLDKIAYIYILHPEAQVAQYVKYQIDQKQWRAAFNSLNRRAKDFDQLTTRGILFQLAWVVLAFFAVTSAAGWFGKTLVLTLGLRILLEEWSEYVKDREALKQKLFWQIKREFSDSELKIYLIAMTLVVVWLARLTI
;
A
#
# COMPACT_ATOMS: atom_id res chain seq x y z
N MET A 1 -6.38 31.16 14.02
CA MET A 1 -5.99 31.12 12.60
C MET A 1 -4.69 30.35 12.34
N TRP A 2 -3.67 30.42 13.19
CA TRP A 2 -2.41 29.65 13.01
C TRP A 2 -2.55 28.14 13.27
N LEU A 3 -3.36 27.75 14.27
CA LEU A 3 -3.64 26.34 14.61
C LEU A 3 -4.38 25.58 13.49
N SER A 4 -5.19 26.27 12.68
CA SER A 4 -5.87 25.66 11.52
C SER A 4 -4.91 25.43 10.35
N LEU A 5 -3.93 26.32 10.12
CA LEU A 5 -2.97 26.15 9.03
C LEU A 5 -2.03 24.97 9.28
N LEU A 6 -1.50 24.83 10.49
CA LEU A 6 -0.67 23.69 10.88
C LEU A 6 -1.42 22.36 10.77
N SER A 7 -2.72 22.36 11.11
CA SER A 7 -3.57 21.17 10.97
C SER A 7 -3.76 20.80 9.51
N ILE A 8 -4.01 21.77 8.62
CA ILE A 8 -4.13 21.54 7.17
C ILE A 8 -2.81 21.00 6.59
N ILE A 9 -1.67 21.59 6.95
CA ILE A 9 -0.36 21.12 6.51
C ILE A 9 -0.13 19.69 6.99
N SER A 10 -0.46 19.39 8.25
CA SER A 10 -0.35 18.05 8.83
C SER A 10 -1.21 17.04 8.07
N ILE A 11 -2.45 17.40 7.71
CA ILE A 11 -3.35 16.57 6.93
C ILE A 11 -2.74 16.26 5.56
N ILE A 12 -2.29 17.29 4.84
CA ILE A 12 -1.70 17.18 3.50
C ILE A 12 -0.43 16.32 3.53
N LEU A 13 0.47 16.58 4.48
CA LEU A 13 1.71 15.82 4.61
C LEU A 13 1.42 14.36 4.96
N GLY A 14 0.52 14.10 5.90
CA GLY A 14 0.13 12.74 6.25
C GLY A 14 -0.45 12.00 5.05
N ALA A 15 -1.35 12.63 4.30
CA ALA A 15 -1.93 12.03 3.10
C ALA A 15 -0.88 11.74 2.02
N LEU A 16 -0.01 12.72 1.73
CA LEU A 16 1.04 12.58 0.72
C LEU A 16 2.01 11.45 1.09
N ILE A 17 2.47 11.40 2.35
CA ILE A 17 3.40 10.36 2.81
C ILE A 17 2.71 9.00 2.81
N GLY A 18 1.49 8.90 3.34
CA GLY A 18 0.72 7.65 3.35
C GLY A 18 0.53 7.06 1.95
N TRP A 19 0.31 7.92 0.96
CA TRP A 19 0.20 7.51 -0.44
C TRP A 19 1.52 7.02 -1.06
N LEU A 20 2.66 7.57 -0.62
CA LEU A 20 3.98 7.22 -1.13
C LEU A 20 4.55 5.91 -0.56
N ILE A 21 4.14 5.49 0.64
CA ILE A 21 4.69 4.31 1.32
C ILE A 21 4.67 3.03 0.45
N PRO A 22 3.56 2.63 -0.21
CA PRO A 22 3.55 1.45 -1.07
C PRO A 22 4.50 1.55 -2.27
N TRP A 23 4.83 2.78 -2.69
CA TRP A 23 5.81 3.01 -3.75
C TRP A 23 7.25 2.84 -3.24
N LEU A 24 7.53 3.28 -2.01
CA LEU A 24 8.82 3.04 -1.35
C LEU A 24 9.08 1.54 -1.17
N ASP A 25 8.05 0.74 -0.89
CA ASP A 25 8.18 -0.72 -0.80
C ASP A 25 8.64 -1.34 -2.13
N LYS A 26 8.17 -0.84 -3.28
CA LYS A 26 8.65 -1.27 -4.61
C LYS A 26 10.10 -0.88 -4.85
N ILE A 27 10.52 0.29 -4.38
CA ILE A 27 11.93 0.71 -4.45
C ILE A 27 12.79 -0.19 -3.56
N ALA A 28 12.36 -0.45 -2.33
CA ALA A 28 13.03 -1.36 -1.42
C ALA A 28 13.14 -2.76 -2.04
N TYR A 29 12.10 -3.23 -2.73
CA TYR A 29 12.16 -4.49 -3.48
C TYR A 29 13.29 -4.52 -4.50
N ILE A 30 13.40 -3.47 -5.31
CA ILE A 30 14.38 -3.37 -6.41
C ILE A 30 15.81 -3.24 -5.89
N TYR A 31 16.03 -2.47 -4.83
CA TYR A 31 17.39 -2.14 -4.39
C TYR A 31 17.90 -3.02 -3.25
N ILE A 32 17.01 -3.62 -2.45
CA ILE A 32 17.37 -4.31 -1.20
C ILE A 32 16.96 -5.78 -1.24
N LEU A 33 15.69 -6.08 -1.55
CA LEU A 33 15.16 -7.44 -1.36
C LEU A 33 15.53 -8.39 -2.51
N HIS A 34 15.37 -7.96 -3.76
CA HIS A 34 15.57 -8.78 -4.96
C HIS A 34 16.26 -8.00 -6.08
N PRO A 35 17.50 -7.50 -5.87
CA PRO A 35 18.24 -6.73 -6.88
C PRO A 35 18.56 -7.53 -8.17
N GLU A 36 18.57 -8.85 -8.08
CA GLU A 36 18.79 -9.78 -9.19
C GLU A 36 17.58 -9.99 -10.09
N ALA A 37 16.37 -9.58 -9.67
CA ALA A 37 15.18 -9.71 -10.48
C ALA A 37 15.36 -8.93 -11.80
N GLN A 38 14.94 -9.51 -12.93
CA GLN A 38 15.09 -8.86 -14.24
C GLN A 38 14.41 -7.48 -14.29
N VAL A 39 13.29 -7.33 -13.57
CA VAL A 39 12.60 -6.04 -13.41
C VAL A 39 13.42 -5.05 -12.58
N ALA A 40 14.09 -5.53 -11.52
CA ALA A 40 14.95 -4.69 -10.69
C ALA A 40 16.13 -4.13 -11.50
N GLN A 41 16.81 -4.98 -12.28
CA GLN A 41 17.91 -4.56 -13.15
C GLN A 41 17.45 -3.58 -14.24
N TYR A 42 16.30 -3.84 -14.87
CA TYR A 42 15.76 -2.99 -15.92
C TYR A 42 15.30 -1.61 -15.41
N VAL A 43 14.62 -1.58 -14.25
CA VAL A 43 14.19 -0.32 -13.63
C VAL A 43 15.39 0.47 -13.11
N LYS A 44 16.40 -0.20 -12.52
CA LYS A 44 17.64 0.43 -12.08
C LYS A 44 18.37 1.10 -13.26
N TYR A 45 18.51 0.40 -14.38
CA TYR A 45 19.07 0.97 -15.61
C TYR A 45 18.30 2.22 -16.08
N GLN A 46 16.97 2.20 -16.07
CA GLN A 46 16.16 3.36 -16.49
C GLN A 46 16.30 4.56 -15.52
N ILE A 47 16.45 4.29 -14.22
CA ILE A 47 16.71 5.32 -13.21
C ILE A 47 18.11 5.93 -13.41
N ASP A 48 19.13 5.09 -13.64
CA ASP A 48 20.50 5.54 -13.90
C ASP A 48 20.58 6.43 -15.15
N GLN A 49 19.76 6.13 -16.16
CA GLN A 49 19.61 6.94 -17.37
C GLN A 49 18.69 8.16 -17.20
N LYS A 50 18.28 8.49 -15.97
CA LYS A 50 17.35 9.59 -15.61
C LYS A 50 15.99 9.52 -16.31
N GLN A 51 15.58 8.33 -16.76
CA GLN A 51 14.31 8.11 -17.45
C GLN A 51 13.18 7.80 -16.45
N TRP A 52 12.91 8.73 -15.53
CA TRP A 52 11.96 8.54 -14.42
C TRP A 52 10.55 8.13 -14.88
N ARG A 53 10.07 8.70 -15.99
CA ARG A 53 8.76 8.33 -16.56
C ARG A 53 8.74 6.91 -17.12
N ALA A 54 9.83 6.48 -17.76
CA ALA A 54 9.96 5.14 -18.29
C ALA A 54 10.07 4.12 -17.16
N ALA A 55 10.87 4.42 -16.13
CA ALA A 55 10.97 3.61 -14.91
C ALA A 55 9.58 3.42 -14.25
N PHE A 56 8.80 4.50 -14.13
CA PHE A 56 7.45 4.43 -13.57
C PHE A 56 6.49 3.58 -14.41
N ASN A 57 6.56 3.71 -15.74
CA ASN A 57 5.77 2.89 -16.64
C ASN A 57 6.18 1.42 -16.61
N SER A 58 7.47 1.12 -16.48
CA SER A 58 7.99 -0.24 -16.33
C SER A 58 7.51 -0.87 -15.03
N LEU A 59 7.58 -0.14 -13.92
CA LEU A 59 7.04 -0.57 -12.61
C LEU A 59 5.56 -0.92 -12.67
N ASN A 60 4.75 -0.14 -13.40
CA ASN A 60 3.32 -0.38 -13.53
C ASN A 60 2.99 -1.49 -14.53
N ARG A 61 3.71 -1.59 -15.66
CA ARG A 61 3.48 -2.64 -16.67
C ARG A 61 3.93 -4.01 -16.19
N ARG A 62 5.00 -4.06 -15.40
CA ARG A 62 5.58 -5.27 -14.82
C ARG A 62 5.21 -5.43 -13.34
N ALA A 63 4.10 -4.82 -12.92
CA ALA A 63 3.61 -4.92 -11.55
C ALA A 63 3.27 -6.37 -11.12
N LYS A 64 3.13 -7.28 -12.10
CA LYS A 64 2.94 -8.72 -11.87
C LYS A 64 4.23 -9.43 -11.45
N ASP A 65 5.39 -8.88 -11.75
CA ASP A 65 6.69 -9.50 -11.45
C ASP A 65 7.16 -9.19 -10.01
N PHE A 66 6.33 -8.48 -9.22
CA PHE A 66 6.57 -8.14 -7.83
C PHE A 66 5.69 -9.01 -6.93
N ASP A 67 6.13 -10.25 -6.70
CA ASP A 67 5.33 -11.25 -5.99
C ASP A 67 5.38 -11.11 -4.46
N GLN A 68 6.42 -10.46 -3.93
CA GLN A 68 6.71 -10.42 -2.48
C GLN A 68 6.85 -8.98 -1.96
N LEU A 69 5.82 -8.16 -2.18
CA LEU A 69 5.76 -6.82 -1.58
C LEU A 69 5.30 -6.90 -0.13
N THR A 70 6.02 -6.24 0.77
CA THR A 70 5.74 -6.27 2.22
C THR A 70 4.41 -5.60 2.52
N THR A 71 4.20 -4.41 1.95
CA THR A 71 3.00 -3.58 2.19
C THR A 71 1.71 -4.21 1.68
N ARG A 72 1.82 -5.22 0.81
CA ARG A 72 0.69 -5.92 0.21
C ARG A 72 0.41 -7.28 0.84
N GLY A 73 1.33 -7.78 1.66
CA GLY A 73 1.12 -9.04 2.37
C GLY A 73 0.06 -8.90 3.46
N ILE A 74 -0.71 -9.97 3.67
CA ILE A 74 -1.76 -10.02 4.70
C ILE A 74 -1.23 -9.73 6.11
N LEU A 75 0.00 -10.16 6.45
CA LEU A 75 0.56 -9.89 7.78
C LEU A 75 0.80 -8.39 8.00
N PHE A 76 1.27 -7.69 6.97
CA PHE A 76 1.42 -6.23 7.04
C PHE A 76 0.07 -5.56 7.24
N GLN A 77 -0.96 -6.01 6.50
CA GLN A 77 -2.29 -5.41 6.62
C GLN A 77 -2.90 -5.64 8.00
N LEU A 78 -2.73 -6.81 8.60
CA LEU A 78 -3.15 -7.07 9.98
C LEU A 78 -2.42 -6.15 10.97
N ALA A 79 -1.10 -5.99 10.84
CA ALA A 79 -0.34 -5.06 11.66
C ALA A 79 -0.79 -3.60 11.43
N TRP A 80 -1.07 -3.23 10.18
CA TRP A 80 -1.59 -1.92 9.80
C TRP A 80 -2.95 -1.66 10.45
N VAL A 81 -3.89 -2.63 10.50
CA VAL A 81 -5.19 -2.45 11.16
C VAL A 81 -5.01 -2.07 12.63
N VAL A 82 -4.12 -2.77 13.34
CA VAL A 82 -3.81 -2.48 14.75
C VAL A 82 -3.23 -1.07 14.90
N LEU A 83 -2.22 -0.73 14.08
CA LEU A 83 -1.59 0.59 14.09
C LEU A 83 -2.59 1.71 13.74
N ALA A 84 -3.45 1.48 12.76
CA ALA A 84 -4.45 2.43 12.31
C ALA A 84 -5.51 2.67 13.40
N PHE A 85 -5.96 1.62 14.09
CA PHE A 85 -6.84 1.75 15.23
C PHE A 85 -6.23 2.63 16.33
N PHE A 86 -4.99 2.37 16.73
CA PHE A 86 -4.31 3.19 17.74
C PHE A 86 -4.08 4.64 17.27
N ALA A 87 -3.66 4.84 16.03
CA ALA A 87 -3.43 6.18 15.49
C ALA A 87 -4.72 7.00 15.40
N VAL A 88 -5.84 6.37 15.01
CA VAL A 88 -7.14 7.02 14.89
C VAL A 88 -7.76 7.35 16.26
N THR A 89 -7.69 6.42 17.20
CA THR A 89 -8.31 6.54 18.53
C THR A 89 -7.48 7.32 19.55
N SER A 90 -6.16 7.37 19.37
CA SER A 90 -5.29 8.16 20.25
C SER A 90 -5.47 9.67 20.02
N ALA A 91 -4.97 10.45 20.98
CA ALA A 91 -4.77 11.90 20.85
C ALA A 91 -3.68 12.28 19.82
N ALA A 92 -3.33 11.37 18.90
CA ALA A 92 -2.42 11.66 17.79
C ALA A 92 -2.95 12.86 16.99
N GLY A 93 -2.03 13.73 16.58
CA GLY A 93 -2.36 14.85 15.70
C GLY A 93 -2.88 14.37 14.34
N TRP A 94 -3.52 15.30 13.61
CA TRP A 94 -4.11 15.01 12.30
C TRP A 94 -3.17 14.32 11.31
N PHE A 95 -1.85 14.57 11.40
CA PHE A 95 -0.84 13.91 10.59
C PHE A 95 -0.87 12.38 10.69
N GLY A 96 -0.85 11.83 11.91
CA GLY A 96 -0.81 10.38 12.11
C GLY A 96 -2.08 9.70 11.60
N LYS A 97 -3.22 10.33 11.87
CA LYS A 97 -4.54 9.87 11.42
C LYS A 97 -4.64 9.82 9.89
N THR A 98 -4.26 10.90 9.21
CA THR A 98 -4.35 10.96 7.75
C THR A 98 -3.32 10.08 7.06
N LEU A 99 -2.13 9.92 7.64
CA LEU A 99 -1.11 9.00 7.14
C LEU A 99 -1.61 7.57 7.12
N VAL A 100 -2.08 7.05 8.25
CA VAL A 100 -2.52 5.64 8.32
C VAL A 100 -3.74 5.38 7.46
N LEU A 101 -4.71 6.32 7.43
CA LEU A 101 -5.92 6.18 6.63
C LEU A 101 -5.62 6.23 5.13
N THR A 102 -4.73 7.13 4.70
CA THR A 102 -4.38 7.26 3.27
C THR A 102 -3.56 6.07 2.80
N LEU A 103 -2.68 5.53 3.65
CA LEU A 103 -1.96 4.28 3.39
C LEU A 103 -2.93 3.12 3.19
N GLY A 104 -3.86 2.90 4.13
CA GLY A 104 -4.85 1.83 4.03
C GLY A 104 -5.75 1.98 2.80
N LEU A 105 -6.24 3.20 2.53
CA LEU A 105 -7.05 3.48 1.36
C LEU A 105 -6.28 3.21 0.07
N ARG A 106 -5.02 3.62 -0.02
CA ARG A 106 -4.18 3.37 -1.20
C ARG A 106 -3.99 1.89 -1.45
N ILE A 107 -3.68 1.11 -0.42
CA ILE A 107 -3.55 -0.36 -0.52
C ILE A 107 -4.87 -0.95 -1.01
N LEU A 108 -5.98 -0.63 -0.34
CA LEU A 108 -7.30 -1.17 -0.66
C LEU A 108 -7.73 -0.85 -2.10
N LEU A 109 -7.48 0.36 -2.60
CA LEU A 109 -7.78 0.73 -3.99
C LEU A 109 -6.95 -0.07 -5.00
N GLU A 110 -5.67 -0.32 -4.70
CA GLU A 110 -4.81 -1.14 -5.54
C GLU A 110 -5.27 -2.61 -5.56
N GLU A 111 -5.69 -3.14 -4.42
CA GLU A 111 -6.24 -4.49 -4.31
C GLU A 111 -7.55 -4.66 -5.07
N TRP A 112 -8.50 -3.74 -4.94
CA TRP A 112 -9.74 -3.78 -5.73
C TRP A 112 -9.46 -3.67 -7.24
N SER A 113 -8.51 -2.83 -7.63
CA SER A 113 -8.06 -2.70 -9.02
C SER A 113 -7.47 -4.02 -9.55
N GLU A 114 -6.68 -4.71 -8.72
CA GLU A 114 -6.12 -6.03 -9.08
C GLU A 114 -7.17 -7.14 -9.04
N TYR A 115 -8.10 -7.13 -8.09
CA TYR A 115 -9.20 -8.09 -8.02
C TYR A 115 -10.06 -8.10 -9.30
N VAL A 116 -10.25 -6.92 -9.92
CA VAL A 116 -11.00 -6.79 -11.18
C VAL A 116 -10.15 -7.25 -12.38
N LYS A 117 -8.83 -7.06 -12.35
CA LYS A 117 -7.94 -7.34 -13.48
C LYS A 117 -7.38 -8.77 -13.50
N ASP A 118 -6.93 -9.25 -12.36
CA ASP A 118 -6.20 -10.51 -12.20
C ASP A 118 -6.26 -10.99 -10.74
N ARG A 119 -7.24 -11.86 -10.44
CA ARG A 119 -7.47 -12.40 -9.09
C ARG A 119 -6.36 -13.33 -8.64
N GLU A 120 -5.76 -14.08 -9.55
CA GLU A 120 -4.68 -15.02 -9.22
C GLU A 120 -3.43 -14.26 -8.79
N ALA A 121 -3.05 -13.21 -9.53
CA ALA A 121 -1.95 -12.35 -9.15
C ALA A 121 -2.19 -11.68 -7.78
N LEU A 122 -3.43 -11.25 -7.48
CA LEU A 122 -3.76 -10.69 -6.18
C LEU A 122 -3.61 -11.73 -5.05
N LYS A 123 -4.09 -12.96 -5.25
CA LYS A 123 -3.95 -14.04 -4.25
C LYS A 123 -2.49 -14.33 -3.95
N GLN A 124 -1.66 -14.44 -4.99
CA GLN A 124 -0.22 -14.65 -4.83
C GLN A 124 0.42 -13.53 -4.02
N LYS A 125 0.17 -12.26 -4.36
CA LYS A 125 0.74 -11.10 -3.65
C LYS A 125 0.20 -10.87 -2.25
N LEU A 126 -1.07 -11.18 -2.00
CA LEU A 126 -1.69 -10.95 -0.70
C LEU A 126 -1.28 -12.03 0.30
N PHE A 127 -1.23 -13.27 -0.18
CA PHE A 127 -1.01 -14.45 0.65
C PHE A 127 0.38 -15.07 0.47
N TRP A 128 1.36 -14.38 -0.14
CA TRP A 128 2.71 -14.93 -0.35
C TRP A 128 3.37 -15.47 0.94
N GLN A 129 3.01 -14.91 2.09
CA GLN A 129 3.51 -15.31 3.41
C GLN A 129 2.81 -16.57 3.95
N ILE A 130 1.62 -16.88 3.44
CA ILE A 130 0.80 -18.02 3.87
C ILE A 130 0.84 -19.07 2.75
N LYS A 131 1.46 -20.22 3.03
CA LYS A 131 1.60 -21.34 2.08
C LYS A 131 0.29 -22.14 1.89
N ARG A 132 -0.85 -21.46 1.81
CA ARG A 132 -2.18 -22.04 1.64
C ARG A 132 -2.82 -21.45 0.39
N GLU A 133 -3.52 -22.29 -0.37
CA GLU A 133 -4.36 -21.84 -1.48
C GLU A 133 -5.66 -21.24 -0.94
N PHE A 134 -5.98 -20.03 -1.40
CA PHE A 134 -7.19 -19.32 -1.05
C PHE A 134 -8.18 -19.34 -2.22
N SER A 135 -9.45 -19.56 -1.91
CA SER A 135 -10.53 -19.50 -2.90
C SER A 135 -10.89 -18.05 -3.26
N ASP A 136 -11.50 -17.87 -4.43
CA ASP A 136 -12.02 -16.57 -4.86
C ASP A 136 -13.06 -15.99 -3.90
N SER A 137 -13.83 -16.86 -3.24
CA SER A 137 -14.81 -16.45 -2.24
C SER A 137 -14.14 -15.89 -0.99
N GLU A 138 -13.10 -16.56 -0.49
CA GLU A 138 -12.31 -16.08 0.66
C GLU A 138 -11.63 -14.74 0.34
N LEU A 139 -11.07 -14.60 -0.87
CA LEU A 139 -10.48 -13.33 -1.33
C LEU A 139 -11.51 -12.19 -1.35
N LYS A 140 -12.71 -12.45 -1.88
CA LYS A 140 -13.79 -11.44 -1.91
C LYS A 140 -14.24 -11.05 -0.51
N ILE A 141 -14.39 -12.03 0.39
CA ILE A 141 -14.76 -11.79 1.79
C ILE A 141 -13.68 -10.93 2.47
N TYR A 142 -12.40 -11.24 2.23
CA TYR A 142 -11.29 -10.45 2.76
C TYR A 142 -11.35 -8.98 2.32
N LEU A 143 -11.52 -8.72 1.02
CA LEU A 143 -11.58 -7.35 0.50
C LEU A 143 -12.78 -6.56 1.05
N ILE A 144 -13.94 -7.22 1.19
CA ILE A 144 -15.12 -6.61 1.81
C ILE A 144 -14.82 -6.29 3.29
N ALA A 145 -14.25 -7.24 4.03
CA ALA A 145 -13.89 -7.04 5.43
C ALA A 145 -12.91 -5.87 5.61
N MET A 146 -11.83 -5.81 4.81
CA MET A 146 -10.89 -4.69 4.85
C MET A 146 -11.54 -3.37 4.46
N THR A 147 -12.46 -3.37 3.49
CA THR A 147 -13.24 -2.17 3.13
C THR A 147 -14.06 -1.67 4.32
N LEU A 148 -14.75 -2.58 5.03
CA LEU A 148 -15.52 -2.22 6.22
C LEU A 148 -14.61 -1.68 7.33
N VAL A 149 -13.43 -2.27 7.52
CA VAL A 149 -12.43 -1.78 8.49
C VAL A 149 -11.98 -0.36 8.14
N VAL A 150 -11.60 -0.09 6.89
CA VAL A 150 -11.17 1.27 6.47
C VAL A 150 -12.30 2.28 6.67
N VAL A 151 -13.54 1.94 6.29
CA VAL A 151 -14.69 2.83 6.45
C VAL A 151 -14.99 3.09 7.93
N TRP A 152 -14.92 2.06 8.77
CA TRP A 152 -15.11 2.19 10.21
C TRP A 152 -14.04 3.06 10.85
N LEU A 153 -12.76 2.85 10.52
CA LEU A 153 -11.65 3.68 10.98
C LEU A 153 -11.80 5.13 10.54
N ALA A 154 -12.21 5.37 9.28
CA ALA A 154 -12.48 6.72 8.79
C ALA A 154 -13.62 7.38 9.58
N ARG A 155 -14.68 6.64 9.90
CA ARG A 155 -15.81 7.17 10.69
C ARG A 155 -15.39 7.62 12.09
N LEU A 156 -14.44 6.93 12.73
CA LEU A 156 -13.92 7.30 14.05
C LEU A 156 -13.12 8.60 14.06
N THR A 157 -12.69 9.11 12.90
CA THR A 157 -11.97 10.40 12.80
C THR A 157 -12.87 11.62 12.70
N ILE A 158 -14.18 11.42 12.46
CA ILE A 158 -15.20 12.47 12.30
C ILE A 158 -16.02 12.59 13.58
#